data_AF-A0A963H0H5-F1
#
_entry.id   AF-A0A963H0H5-F1
#
_cell.length_a   1.000
_cell.length_b   1.000
_cell.length_c   1.000
_cell.angle_alpha   90.00
_cell.angle_beta   90.00
_cell.angle_gamma   90.00
#
_symmetry.space_group_name_H-M   'P 1'
#
loop_
_entity.id
_entity.type
_entity.pdbx_description
1 polymer ?
#
loop_
_entity_poly.entity_id
_entity_poly.type
_entity_poly.pdbx_seq_one_letter_code
_entity_poly.pdbx_strand_id
1 'polypeptide(L)'
;MDTLKILEDLRCHIPTNNASIFVKGHSRVGDGGEGVFYWHHYSEQPDNDGTVIKPHYCKCQTGRWHRLIDGHINVQWFGARGESTQKDVSTQFRQAIEAAQSTDLPVFIPPGRSLEGRSTWYKVEDIELTKGITINCSREAIICGVQETSTIFRVNSAQSNIHIVGGRWIKCKTVLKHQVGEQISINNSTFADMHIEGDVGFELDAAVGCKWHLCQFNHAQTAGIVFTGAHQSNQNTIENCKFQHGNIGISFQAHQPVSPAANTNIRDCWFEGLTAEAIKVNGSIKGIHITGCYFEDNSKSSDIQTGFALTPDSGNSIIGVSVENCFFAISANETARILVTGQTSLVTRDCKVFLPGVTLLEPECKDEEEKLKKLKDFQSRYATNRNNITVLIANTTINPQHWTIAGFNDDDVFKEMEIDNSEGELFVELNKEPRDRVKTVELIAAKLGISLSKVTEKCFVRADGKKSAAVHLWNNYLSSGGNVPLSTYLERLYKTNGQQPVSYSVFVGSGNVTGDEKGEWHFEGSVSHGNS
;
A
#
# COMPACT_ATOMS: atom_id res chain seq x y z
N MET A 1 -16.12 46.17 13.44
CA MET A 1 -14.94 45.27 13.44
C MET A 1 -13.95 45.85 12.46
N ASP A 2 -12.79 46.26 12.95
CA ASP A 2 -11.76 46.86 12.09
C ASP A 2 -11.12 45.80 11.19
N THR A 3 -10.49 46.24 10.11
CA THR A 3 -9.83 45.34 9.16
C THR A 3 -8.41 45.80 8.87
N LEU A 4 -7.45 44.89 9.04
CA LEU A 4 -6.03 45.09 8.76
C LEU A 4 -5.57 44.19 7.62
N LYS A 5 -4.49 44.56 6.93
CA LYS A 5 -4.07 43.79 5.75
C LYS A 5 -3.34 42.52 6.16
N ILE A 6 -2.42 42.62 7.11
CA ILE A 6 -1.49 41.55 7.50
C ILE A 6 -1.24 41.54 9.02
N LEU A 7 -0.63 40.48 9.56
CA LEU A 7 -0.35 40.38 11.01
C LEU A 7 0.58 41.47 11.52
N GLU A 8 1.50 41.96 10.69
CA GLU A 8 2.39 43.06 11.08
C GLU A 8 1.60 44.34 11.41
N ASP A 9 0.51 44.62 10.67
CA ASP A 9 -0.39 45.73 10.98
C ASP A 9 -1.09 45.49 12.33
N LEU A 10 -1.46 44.24 12.65
CA LEU A 10 -2.07 43.85 13.92
C LEU A 10 -1.10 44.05 15.09
N ARG A 11 0.19 43.74 14.90
CA ARG A 11 1.25 43.97 15.89
C ARG A 11 1.42 45.47 16.18
N CYS A 12 1.17 46.34 15.20
CA CYS A 12 1.23 47.79 15.35
C CYS A 12 -0.07 48.41 15.90
N HIS A 13 -1.17 47.65 15.93
CA HIS A 13 -2.46 48.17 16.35
C HIS A 13 -2.53 48.30 17.88
N ILE A 14 -2.98 49.47 18.36
CA ILE A 14 -3.18 49.72 19.79
C ILE A 14 -4.52 49.09 20.20
N PRO A 15 -4.53 48.05 21.04
CA PRO A 15 -5.76 47.38 21.43
C PRO A 15 -6.64 48.30 22.27
N THR A 16 -7.94 48.30 21.98
CA THR A 16 -8.97 48.81 22.89
C THR A 16 -9.64 47.64 23.61
N ASN A 17 -10.22 47.87 24.80
CA ASN A 17 -10.88 46.80 25.55
C ASN A 17 -11.99 46.16 24.71
N ASN A 18 -12.02 44.81 24.66
CA ASN A 18 -12.94 44.00 23.86
C ASN A 18 -12.86 44.22 22.33
N ALA A 19 -11.73 44.70 21.81
CA ALA A 19 -11.53 44.85 20.38
C ALA A 19 -11.53 43.49 19.65
N SER A 20 -12.16 43.46 18.48
CA SER A 20 -12.04 42.38 17.49
C SER A 20 -11.66 42.96 16.14
N ILE A 21 -10.71 42.32 15.47
CA ILE A 21 -10.10 42.79 14.22
C ILE A 21 -10.05 41.63 13.24
N PHE A 22 -10.45 41.87 12.00
CA PHE A 22 -10.21 40.94 10.90
C PHE A 22 -8.88 41.25 10.20
N VAL A 23 -8.02 40.26 10.04
CA VAL A 23 -6.77 40.38 9.28
C VAL A 23 -6.92 39.63 7.96
N LYS A 24 -6.55 40.26 6.85
CA LYS A 24 -6.73 39.70 5.49
C LYS A 24 -5.63 38.72 5.03
N GLY A 25 -4.66 38.40 5.87
CA GLY A 25 -3.56 37.47 5.57
C GLY A 25 -2.47 37.47 6.65
N HIS A 26 -1.54 36.53 6.57
CA HIS A 26 -0.41 36.44 7.50
C HIS A 26 0.65 37.50 7.20
N SER A 27 1.33 37.35 6.06
CA SER A 27 2.38 38.27 5.60
C SER A 27 1.92 39.07 4.38
N ARG A 28 0.91 38.61 3.65
CA ARG A 28 0.32 39.28 2.48
C ARG A 28 -1.17 38.98 2.40
N VAL A 29 -1.94 39.91 1.84
CA VAL A 29 -3.37 39.69 1.60
C VAL A 29 -3.56 38.47 0.69
N GLY A 30 -4.43 37.54 1.11
CA GLY A 30 -4.78 36.35 0.32
C GLY A 30 -3.77 35.22 0.37
N ASP A 31 -2.90 35.18 1.38
CA ASP A 31 -1.96 34.05 1.59
C ASP A 31 -2.56 32.86 2.37
N GLY A 32 -3.85 32.92 2.71
CA GLY A 32 -4.55 31.91 3.52
C GLY A 32 -4.38 32.09 5.03
N GLY A 33 -3.62 33.11 5.45
CA GLY A 33 -3.39 33.47 6.84
C GLY A 33 -4.48 34.35 7.47
N GLU A 34 -5.55 34.67 6.74
CA GLU A 34 -6.62 35.55 7.22
C GLU A 34 -7.36 35.00 8.45
N GLY A 35 -8.05 35.88 9.18
CA GLY A 35 -8.91 35.48 10.29
C GLY A 35 -9.30 36.62 11.21
N VAL A 36 -10.21 36.32 12.14
CA VAL A 36 -10.63 37.25 13.20
C VAL A 36 -9.75 37.05 14.43
N PHE A 37 -9.29 38.15 15.00
CA PHE A 37 -8.53 38.20 16.25
C PHE A 37 -9.28 39.03 17.28
N TYR A 38 -9.26 38.61 18.54
CA TYR A 38 -9.80 39.37 19.66
C TYR A 38 -8.71 39.69 20.68
N TRP A 39 -8.83 40.83 21.34
CA TRP A 39 -7.87 41.24 22.36
C TRP A 39 -8.13 40.53 23.69
N HIS A 40 -7.14 39.81 24.21
CA HIS A 40 -7.18 39.20 25.53
C HIS A 40 -6.22 39.92 26.50
N HIS A 41 -6.77 40.85 27.29
CA HIS A 41 -6.01 41.78 28.14
C HIS A 41 -5.04 41.10 29.13
N TYR A 42 -5.44 39.95 29.70
CA TYR A 42 -4.65 39.25 30.72
C TYR A 42 -3.76 38.14 30.14
N SER A 43 -3.64 38.02 28.82
CA SER A 43 -2.91 36.90 28.23
C SER A 43 -1.41 37.11 28.41
N GLU A 44 -0.74 36.13 29.01
CA GLU A 44 0.72 36.06 29.09
C GLU A 44 1.33 35.09 28.09
N GLN A 45 0.48 34.37 27.33
CA GLN A 45 0.93 33.39 26.35
C GLN A 45 2.01 33.96 25.43
N PRO A 46 3.07 33.18 25.14
CA PRO A 46 4.11 33.58 24.20
C PRO A 46 3.51 33.91 22.83
N ASP A 47 4.16 34.83 22.15
CA ASP A 47 3.89 35.04 20.73
C ASP A 47 4.27 33.78 19.95
N ASN A 48 3.38 33.31 19.09
CA ASN A 48 3.67 32.16 18.22
C ASN A 48 3.48 32.47 16.74
N ASP A 49 3.34 33.75 16.39
CA ASP A 49 3.18 34.25 15.03
C ASP A 49 1.98 33.66 14.27
N GLY A 50 0.96 33.12 14.95
CA GLY A 50 -0.21 32.60 14.26
C GLY A 50 -1.52 32.67 15.03
N THR A 51 -1.60 31.99 16.18
CA THR A 51 -2.81 32.01 17.03
C THR A 51 -2.73 33.02 18.16
N VAL A 52 -1.52 33.40 18.58
CA VAL A 52 -1.26 34.37 19.65
C VAL A 52 -0.26 35.40 19.14
N ILE A 53 -0.70 36.67 19.04
CA ILE A 53 0.10 37.77 18.52
C ILE A 53 0.31 38.83 19.60
N LYS A 54 1.56 39.12 19.93
CA LYS A 54 1.98 40.17 20.86
C LYS A 54 2.12 41.50 20.09
N PRO A 55 1.46 42.59 20.55
CA PRO A 55 1.67 43.92 19.96
C PRO A 55 3.09 44.45 20.23
N HIS A 56 3.65 45.19 19.27
CA HIS A 56 4.97 45.82 19.38
C HIS A 56 5.03 46.87 20.48
N TYR A 57 3.95 47.65 20.63
CA TYR A 57 3.92 48.80 21.54
C TYR A 57 3.46 48.46 22.96
N CYS A 58 3.14 47.19 23.25
CA CYS A 58 2.74 46.81 24.59
C CYS A 58 3.97 46.76 25.51
N LYS A 59 4.20 47.85 26.26
CA LYS A 59 5.16 47.87 27.38
C LYS A 59 4.71 46.99 28.55
N CYS A 60 3.46 46.53 28.55
CA CYS A 60 2.93 45.62 29.57
C CYS A 60 3.35 44.18 29.25
N GLN A 61 3.66 43.39 30.28
CA GLN A 61 4.02 41.98 30.11
C GLN A 61 2.82 41.14 29.60
N THR A 62 1.60 41.58 29.91
CA THR A 62 0.32 40.95 29.57
C THR A 62 -0.32 41.56 28.32
N GLY A 63 -1.32 40.87 27.77
CA GLY A 63 -2.13 41.32 26.66
C GLY A 63 -1.67 40.75 25.31
N ARG A 64 -2.51 39.94 24.65
CA ARG A 64 -2.24 39.37 23.33
C ARG A 64 -3.50 39.43 22.47
N TRP A 65 -3.32 39.52 21.16
CA TRP A 65 -4.36 39.17 20.21
C TRP A 65 -4.45 37.66 20.09
N HIS A 66 -5.64 37.11 20.28
CA HIS A 66 -5.93 35.70 20.11
C HIS A 66 -6.75 35.50 18.85
N ARG A 67 -6.33 34.55 18.01
CA ARG A 67 -7.11 34.14 16.84
C ARG A 67 -8.38 33.43 17.30
N LEU A 68 -9.50 33.74 16.65
CA LEU A 68 -10.71 32.93 16.76
C LEU A 68 -10.51 31.65 15.94
N ILE A 69 -10.42 30.51 16.62
CA ILE A 69 -10.14 29.19 16.02
C ILE A 69 -11.44 28.41 15.92
N ASP A 70 -11.70 27.81 14.76
CA ASP A 70 -12.86 26.93 14.54
C ASP A 70 -12.40 25.58 13.97
N GLY A 71 -12.35 24.57 14.84
CA GLY A 71 -12.16 23.16 14.49
C GLY A 71 -10.73 22.68 14.16
N HIS A 72 -9.80 23.54 13.71
CA HIS A 72 -8.45 23.12 13.32
C HIS A 72 -7.40 24.25 13.39
N ILE A 73 -6.12 23.88 13.34
CA ILE A 73 -4.98 24.80 13.19
C ILE A 73 -4.46 24.75 11.75
N ASN A 74 -4.60 25.84 11.00
CA ASN A 74 -4.12 25.90 9.61
C ASN A 74 -2.65 26.36 9.55
N VAL A 75 -1.79 25.62 8.84
CA VAL A 75 -0.36 25.98 8.68
C VAL A 75 -0.14 27.37 8.03
N GLN A 76 -1.07 27.84 7.20
CA GLN A 76 -1.00 29.17 6.58
C GLN A 76 -1.15 30.29 7.62
N TRP A 77 -1.78 30.03 8.77
CA TRP A 77 -1.89 31.01 9.86
C TRP A 77 -0.55 31.35 10.50
N PHE A 78 0.48 30.52 10.28
CA PHE A 78 1.85 30.76 10.75
C PHE A 78 2.75 31.26 9.61
N GLY A 79 2.17 31.56 8.44
CA GLY A 79 2.91 32.04 7.28
C GLY A 79 3.51 30.95 6.40
N ALA A 80 3.11 29.68 6.58
CA ALA A 80 3.47 28.63 5.63
C ALA A 80 2.76 28.90 4.29
N ARG A 81 3.53 29.22 3.25
CA ARG A 81 2.98 29.52 1.93
C ARG A 81 3.51 28.48 0.94
N GLY A 82 2.61 27.86 0.20
CA GLY A 82 2.98 27.17 -1.02
C GLY A 82 3.36 28.23 -2.05
N GLU A 83 4.64 28.39 -2.32
CA GLU A 83 5.11 29.25 -3.41
C GLU A 83 6.08 28.43 -4.28
N SER A 84 6.18 28.78 -5.55
CA SER A 84 7.14 28.16 -6.47
C SER A 84 8.60 28.47 -6.11
N THR A 85 8.82 29.46 -5.26
CA THR A 85 10.14 29.84 -4.75
C THR A 85 10.56 28.86 -3.65
N GLN A 86 11.84 28.49 -3.66
CA GLN A 86 12.41 27.37 -2.89
C GLN A 86 12.46 27.58 -1.36
N LYS A 87 11.63 28.43 -0.77
CA LYS A 87 11.72 28.76 0.65
C LYS A 87 11.22 27.58 1.50
N ASP A 88 12.09 27.10 2.38
CA ASP A 88 11.75 26.16 3.44
C ASP A 88 10.75 26.80 4.41
N VAL A 89 9.65 26.09 4.68
CA VAL A 89 8.58 26.50 5.61
C VAL A 89 8.46 25.56 6.83
N SER A 90 9.51 24.77 7.12
CA SER A 90 9.53 23.83 8.23
C SER A 90 9.26 24.49 9.58
N THR A 91 9.76 25.70 9.81
CA THR A 91 9.51 26.45 11.06
C THR A 91 8.03 26.75 11.25
N GLN A 92 7.32 27.14 10.18
CA GLN A 92 5.90 27.44 10.25
C GLN A 92 5.07 26.18 10.51
N PHE A 93 5.47 25.04 9.94
CA PHE A 93 4.85 23.74 10.25
C PHE A 93 5.08 23.34 11.71
N ARG A 94 6.29 23.52 12.25
CA ARG A 94 6.58 23.23 13.67
C ARG A 94 5.69 24.08 14.60
N GLN A 95 5.58 25.38 14.34
CA GLN A 95 4.73 26.29 15.13
C GLN A 95 3.24 25.89 15.06
N ALA A 96 2.76 25.50 13.89
CA ALA A 96 1.38 25.02 13.72
C ALA A 96 1.12 23.72 14.51
N ILE A 97 2.06 22.77 14.47
CA ILE A 97 1.98 21.51 15.22
C ILE A 97 2.03 21.77 16.73
N GLU A 98 2.92 22.64 17.21
CA GLU A 98 2.99 23.01 18.63
C GLU A 98 1.68 23.66 19.12
N ALA A 99 1.09 24.55 18.30
CA ALA A 99 -0.19 25.17 18.62
C ALA A 99 -1.34 24.14 18.65
N ALA A 100 -1.37 23.22 17.68
CA ALA A 100 -2.34 22.13 17.60
C ALA A 100 -2.25 21.20 18.82
N GLN A 101 -1.04 20.78 19.20
CA GLN A 101 -0.81 19.99 20.40
C GLN A 101 -1.20 20.72 21.70
N SER A 102 -1.07 22.05 21.74
CA SER A 102 -1.48 22.85 22.91
C SER A 102 -3.00 23.01 23.04
N THR A 103 -3.73 22.84 21.94
CA THR A 103 -5.19 23.03 21.86
C THR A 103 -5.97 21.74 21.67
N ASP A 104 -5.27 20.61 21.48
CA ASP A 104 -5.85 19.31 21.12
C ASP A 104 -6.73 19.36 19.86
N LEU A 105 -6.33 20.22 18.91
CA LEU A 105 -6.99 20.38 17.62
C LEU A 105 -6.13 19.77 16.50
N PRO A 106 -6.75 19.28 15.40
CA PRO A 106 -5.99 18.79 14.25
C PRO A 106 -5.27 19.93 13.52
N VAL A 107 -4.12 19.63 12.92
CA VAL A 107 -3.46 20.49 11.93
C VAL A 107 -4.15 20.29 10.58
N PHE A 108 -4.42 21.38 9.87
CA PHE A 108 -4.90 21.35 8.50
C PHE A 108 -3.84 21.91 7.55
N ILE A 109 -3.55 21.16 6.48
CA ILE A 109 -2.66 21.56 5.39
C ILE A 109 -3.52 21.77 4.13
N PRO A 110 -3.86 23.02 3.78
CA PRO A 110 -4.62 23.32 2.57
C PRO A 110 -3.74 23.13 1.32
N PRO A 111 -4.33 23.19 0.10
CA PRO A 111 -3.54 23.21 -1.13
C PRO A 111 -2.60 24.42 -1.16
N GLY A 112 -1.35 24.20 -1.57
CA GLY A 112 -0.46 25.32 -1.86
C GLY A 112 -0.99 26.08 -3.07
N ARG A 113 -1.19 27.39 -2.96
CA ARG A 113 -1.64 28.24 -4.07
C ARG A 113 -0.74 29.46 -4.21
N SER A 114 -0.29 29.72 -5.43
CA SER A 114 0.28 31.02 -5.77
C SER A 114 -0.81 32.10 -5.76
N LEU A 115 -0.41 33.38 -5.74
CA LEU A 115 -1.34 34.50 -5.90
C LEU A 115 -2.09 34.46 -7.25
N GLU A 116 -1.52 33.81 -8.26
CA GLU A 116 -2.14 33.58 -9.57
C GLU A 116 -3.06 32.34 -9.58
N GLY A 117 -3.28 31.69 -8.43
CA GLY A 117 -4.13 30.51 -8.29
C GLY A 117 -3.53 29.22 -8.83
N ARG A 118 -2.22 29.19 -9.15
CA ARG A 118 -1.55 27.96 -9.59
C ARG A 118 -1.25 27.07 -8.39
N SER A 119 -1.45 25.77 -8.53
CA SER A 119 -1.04 24.79 -7.52
C SER A 119 0.47 24.84 -7.30
N THR A 120 0.87 24.91 -6.05
CA THR A 120 2.27 24.95 -5.59
C THR A 120 2.47 23.92 -4.47
N TRP A 121 3.71 23.71 -4.06
CA TRP A 121 4.07 22.79 -2.99
C TRP A 121 4.61 23.51 -1.75
N TYR A 122 4.51 22.88 -0.58
CA TYR A 122 5.20 23.28 0.65
C TYR A 122 6.54 22.57 0.72
N LYS A 123 7.64 23.31 0.92
CA LYS A 123 8.96 22.70 1.16
C LYS A 123 9.20 22.55 2.65
N VAL A 124 9.40 21.32 3.12
CA VAL A 124 9.58 21.01 4.53
C VAL A 124 10.63 19.93 4.75
N GLU A 125 11.23 19.92 5.92
CA GLU A 125 12.13 18.88 6.42
C GLU A 125 12.21 18.90 7.95
N ASP A 126 12.56 17.75 8.51
CA ASP A 126 12.94 17.58 9.91
C ASP A 126 11.94 18.16 10.92
N ILE A 127 10.66 17.88 10.69
CA ILE A 127 9.58 18.22 11.62
C ILE A 127 9.46 17.10 12.66
N GLU A 128 9.81 17.41 13.90
CA GLU A 128 9.71 16.44 15.00
C GLU A 128 8.26 16.33 15.53
N LEU A 129 7.76 15.09 15.63
CA LEU A 129 6.47 14.79 16.24
C LEU A 129 6.71 14.27 17.67
N THR A 130 6.51 15.16 18.65
CA THR A 130 6.81 14.90 20.08
C THR A 130 5.60 14.43 20.90
N LYS A 131 4.40 14.49 20.32
CA LYS A 131 3.12 14.04 20.90
C LYS A 131 2.21 13.52 19.79
N GLY A 132 1.21 12.72 20.17
CA GLY A 132 0.10 12.36 19.29
C GLY A 132 -0.51 13.59 18.63
N ILE A 133 -0.84 13.48 17.35
CA ILE A 133 -1.29 14.59 16.52
C ILE A 133 -2.09 14.08 15.34
N THR A 134 -3.13 14.82 14.97
CA THR A 134 -3.84 14.61 13.70
C THR A 134 -3.44 15.69 12.70
N ILE A 135 -2.98 15.27 11.53
CA ILE A 135 -2.61 16.13 10.40
C ILE A 135 -3.50 15.75 9.22
N ASN A 136 -4.40 16.67 8.87
CA ASN A 136 -5.31 16.53 7.74
C ASN A 136 -4.78 17.36 6.56
N CYS A 137 -4.28 16.68 5.54
CA CYS A 137 -3.85 17.28 4.29
C CYS A 137 -5.00 17.25 3.28
N SER A 138 -5.26 18.39 2.64
CA SER A 138 -6.10 18.40 1.44
C SER A 138 -5.51 17.48 0.37
N ARG A 139 -6.37 16.82 -0.43
CA ARG A 139 -5.93 15.96 -1.55
C ARG A 139 -5.08 16.71 -2.59
N GLU A 140 -5.30 18.01 -2.75
CA GLU A 140 -4.52 18.85 -3.66
C GLU A 140 -3.25 19.42 -3.00
N ALA A 141 -3.04 19.21 -1.69
CA ALA A 141 -1.83 19.66 -1.01
C ALA A 141 -0.63 18.82 -1.46
N ILE A 142 0.41 19.50 -1.92
CA ILE A 142 1.69 18.89 -2.28
C ILE A 142 2.73 19.30 -1.24
N ILE A 143 3.30 18.31 -0.56
CA ILE A 143 4.38 18.47 0.40
C ILE A 143 5.64 17.93 -0.25
N CYS A 144 6.69 18.74 -0.27
CA CYS A 144 7.96 18.46 -0.93
C CYS A 144 9.08 18.49 0.10
N GLY A 145 10.01 17.53 0.04
CA GLY A 145 11.28 17.66 0.78
C GLY A 145 12.02 18.94 0.37
N VAL A 146 12.72 19.57 1.31
CA VAL A 146 13.64 20.68 0.97
C VAL A 146 14.70 20.19 -0.04
N GLN A 147 15.18 18.97 0.17
CA GLN A 147 16.09 18.19 -0.67
C GLN A 147 15.55 16.77 -0.86
N GLU A 148 16.04 16.06 -1.88
CA GLU A 148 15.68 14.63 -2.09
C GLU A 148 16.16 13.74 -0.94
N THR A 149 17.12 14.19 -0.14
CA THR A 149 17.62 13.51 1.06
C THR A 149 16.83 13.84 2.33
N SER A 150 15.90 14.81 2.27
CA SER A 150 15.17 15.30 3.44
C SER A 150 14.25 14.21 4.00
N THR A 151 14.20 14.12 5.32
CA THR A 151 13.12 13.42 6.03
C THR A 151 12.05 14.45 6.37
N ILE A 152 10.77 14.20 6.09
CA ILE A 152 9.72 15.18 6.43
C ILE A 152 9.43 15.17 7.92
N PHE A 153 9.00 14.03 8.45
CA PHE A 153 8.69 13.85 9.86
C PHE A 153 9.70 12.95 10.55
N ARG A 154 10.10 13.35 11.76
CA ARG A 154 10.92 12.54 12.66
C ARG A 154 10.17 12.23 13.94
N VAL A 155 10.32 10.99 14.40
CA VAL A 155 9.87 10.56 15.72
C VAL A 155 11.10 10.06 16.48
N ASN A 156 11.50 10.80 17.52
CA ASN A 156 12.71 10.53 18.30
C ASN A 156 12.40 10.02 19.73
N SER A 157 11.13 9.79 20.03
CA SER A 157 10.65 9.26 21.33
C SER A 157 9.43 8.37 21.08
N ALA A 158 9.08 7.51 22.03
CA ALA A 158 7.91 6.65 21.84
C ALA A 158 6.66 7.54 21.71
N GLN A 159 5.94 7.37 20.61
CA GLN A 159 4.76 8.16 20.29
C GLN A 159 3.55 7.28 20.03
N SER A 160 2.37 7.85 20.20
CA SER A 160 1.13 7.17 19.88
C SER A 160 0.12 8.14 19.27
N ASN A 161 -0.87 7.60 18.57
CA ASN A 161 -1.98 8.39 18.00
C ASN A 161 -1.48 9.49 17.04
N ILE A 162 -0.52 9.15 16.18
CA ILE A 162 -0.14 9.99 15.04
C ILE A 162 -1.08 9.61 13.89
N HIS A 163 -1.90 10.57 13.45
CA HIS A 163 -2.83 10.38 12.36
C HIS A 163 -2.46 11.34 11.22
N ILE A 164 -2.01 10.83 10.08
CA ILE A 164 -1.71 11.65 8.90
C ILE A 164 -2.61 11.18 7.77
N VAL A 165 -3.44 12.09 7.26
CA VAL A 165 -4.44 11.78 6.23
C VAL A 165 -4.26 12.71 5.03
N GLY A 166 -4.25 12.14 3.82
CA GLY A 166 -4.24 12.90 2.59
C GLY A 166 -2.87 13.39 2.12
N GLY A 167 -2.90 14.26 1.12
CA GLY A 167 -1.74 14.94 0.57
C GLY A 167 -0.89 14.10 -0.38
N ARG A 168 -0.13 14.80 -1.22
CA ARG A 168 0.91 14.22 -2.08
C ARG A 168 2.29 14.60 -1.54
N TRP A 169 3.12 13.61 -1.27
CA TRP A 169 4.41 13.75 -0.60
C TRP A 169 5.51 13.39 -1.59
N ILE A 170 6.31 14.36 -2.01
CA ILE A 170 7.25 14.18 -3.14
C ILE A 170 8.67 14.61 -2.77
N LYS A 171 9.66 14.12 -3.52
CA LYS A 171 11.07 14.58 -3.47
C LYS A 171 11.64 14.62 -2.05
N CYS A 172 11.36 13.56 -1.28
CA CYS A 172 11.92 13.36 0.05
C CYS A 172 12.53 11.97 0.14
N LYS A 173 13.52 11.81 1.02
CA LYS A 173 14.08 10.50 1.32
C LYS A 173 13.08 9.66 2.08
N THR A 174 12.49 10.24 3.12
CA THR A 174 11.52 9.55 3.97
C THR A 174 10.39 10.49 4.37
N VAL A 175 9.12 10.07 4.23
CA VAL A 175 7.99 10.87 4.74
C VAL A 175 8.00 10.85 6.26
N LEU A 176 8.07 9.67 6.85
CA LEU A 176 8.20 9.51 8.31
C LEU A 176 9.35 8.57 8.63
N LYS A 177 10.34 9.09 9.34
CA LYS A 177 11.44 8.32 9.90
C LYS A 177 11.30 8.26 11.42
N HIS A 178 11.27 7.05 11.93
CA HIS A 178 11.41 6.77 13.33
C HIS A 178 12.89 6.50 13.62
N GLN A 179 13.54 7.34 14.43
CA GLN A 179 14.97 7.18 14.70
C GLN A 179 15.26 5.89 15.46
N VAL A 180 16.35 5.23 15.07
CA VAL A 180 16.90 4.05 15.75
C VAL A 180 17.47 4.49 17.10
N GLY A 181 16.91 3.99 18.20
CA GLY A 181 17.29 4.31 19.58
C GLY A 181 16.54 3.44 20.59
N GLU A 182 17.03 3.33 21.83
CA GLU A 182 16.51 2.41 22.84
C GLU A 182 15.00 2.60 23.09
N GLN A 183 14.21 1.55 22.82
CA GLN A 183 12.79 1.38 23.16
C GLN A 183 11.82 2.45 22.63
N ILE A 184 12.12 3.01 21.47
CA ILE A 184 11.23 3.96 20.80
C ILE A 184 10.22 3.15 19.96
N SER A 185 8.94 3.54 19.95
CA SER A 185 7.90 2.89 19.13
C SER A 185 6.85 3.91 18.69
N ILE A 186 6.24 3.67 17.52
CA ILE A 186 5.04 4.37 17.07
C ILE A 186 3.86 3.44 17.28
N ASN A 187 2.90 3.83 18.12
CA ASN A 187 1.80 2.96 18.51
C ASN A 187 0.43 3.54 18.11
N ASN A 188 -0.50 2.68 17.68
CA ASN A 188 -1.89 3.05 17.39
C ASN A 188 -2.04 4.25 16.43
N SER A 189 -1.11 4.38 15.49
CA SER A 189 -1.06 5.48 14.53
C SER A 189 -1.74 5.09 13.22
N THR A 190 -2.27 6.07 12.48
CA THR A 190 -2.95 5.83 11.20
C THR A 190 -2.41 6.73 10.11
N PHE A 191 -2.12 6.14 8.95
CA PHE A 191 -1.67 6.82 7.75
C PHE A 191 -2.66 6.48 6.65
N ALA A 192 -3.37 7.47 6.12
CA ALA A 192 -4.48 7.19 5.20
C ALA A 192 -4.57 8.14 4.00
N ASP A 193 -5.01 7.64 2.84
CA ASP A 193 -5.23 8.43 1.61
C ASP A 193 -4.00 9.26 1.19
N MET A 194 -2.78 8.77 1.49
CA MET A 194 -1.52 9.46 1.19
C MET A 194 -0.98 9.02 -0.17
N HIS A 195 -0.50 9.96 -0.99
CA HIS A 195 0.21 9.65 -2.23
C HIS A 195 1.69 10.01 -2.07
N ILE A 196 2.59 9.04 -2.08
CA ILE A 196 4.01 9.21 -1.75
C ILE A 196 4.87 8.88 -2.96
N GLU A 197 5.78 9.80 -3.31
CA GLU A 197 6.82 9.69 -4.34
C GLU A 197 8.17 10.11 -3.74
N GLY A 198 8.87 9.16 -3.12
CA GLY A 198 10.14 9.39 -2.42
C GLY A 198 11.10 8.21 -2.55
N ASP A 199 12.19 8.20 -1.80
CA ASP A 199 13.07 7.03 -1.72
C ASP A 199 12.45 5.92 -0.87
N VAL A 200 12.05 6.29 0.35
CA VAL A 200 11.33 5.48 1.33
C VAL A 200 10.04 6.19 1.73
N GLY A 201 8.91 5.50 1.79
CA GLY A 201 7.69 6.11 2.34
C GLY A 201 7.80 6.25 3.86
N PHE A 202 7.85 5.10 4.54
CA PHE A 202 7.98 5.01 6.00
C PHE A 202 9.22 4.18 6.38
N GLU A 203 10.05 4.71 7.27
CA GLU A 203 11.20 3.99 7.84
C GLU A 203 10.99 3.89 9.36
N LEU A 204 10.62 2.70 9.83
CA LEU A 204 10.04 2.49 11.15
C LEU A 204 10.84 1.49 11.96
N ASP A 205 11.43 1.93 13.07
CA ASP A 205 12.16 1.00 13.94
C ASP A 205 11.26 0.04 14.74
N ALA A 206 10.17 0.56 15.31
CA ALA A 206 9.05 -0.22 15.83
C ALA A 206 7.73 0.49 15.54
N ALA A 207 6.77 -0.29 15.05
CA ALA A 207 5.38 0.14 14.87
C ALA A 207 4.43 -0.88 15.50
N VAL A 208 3.58 -0.47 16.45
CA VAL A 208 2.63 -1.37 17.11
C VAL A 208 1.20 -0.91 16.92
N GLY A 209 0.35 -1.74 16.32
CA GLY A 209 -1.05 -1.37 16.07
C GLY A 209 -1.20 -0.24 15.06
N CYS A 210 -0.21 -0.02 14.19
CA CYS A 210 -0.28 1.03 13.18
C CYS A 210 -1.06 0.56 11.96
N LYS A 211 -1.76 1.51 11.32
CA LYS A 211 -2.62 1.27 10.17
C LYS A 211 -2.20 2.13 8.97
N TRP A 212 -1.99 1.50 7.82
CA TRP A 212 -1.89 2.15 6.50
C TRP A 212 -3.13 1.81 5.70
N HIS A 213 -3.84 2.82 5.19
CA HIS A 213 -5.12 2.62 4.49
C HIS A 213 -5.23 3.51 3.25
N LEU A 214 -5.49 2.94 2.07
CA LEU A 214 -5.64 3.72 0.82
C LEU A 214 -4.40 4.55 0.46
N CYS A 215 -3.20 4.16 0.93
CA CYS A 215 -1.96 4.85 0.57
C CYS A 215 -1.43 4.38 -0.78
N GLN A 216 -0.82 5.28 -1.53
CA GLN A 216 -0.15 5.00 -2.80
C GLN A 216 1.34 5.31 -2.66
N PHE A 217 2.18 4.32 -2.94
CA PHE A 217 3.64 4.41 -2.92
C PHE A 217 4.14 4.25 -4.35
N ASN A 218 4.39 5.38 -5.01
CA ASN A 218 4.78 5.40 -6.42
C ASN A 218 6.26 5.73 -6.54
N HIS A 219 6.99 4.94 -7.32
CA HIS A 219 8.41 5.16 -7.59
C HIS A 219 9.31 5.20 -6.34
N ALA A 220 8.96 4.44 -5.30
CA ALA A 220 9.79 4.31 -4.10
C ALA A 220 11.16 3.68 -4.44
N GLN A 221 12.25 4.46 -4.45
CA GLN A 221 13.57 3.99 -4.91
C GLN A 221 14.15 2.86 -4.03
N THR A 222 13.86 2.88 -2.73
CA THR A 222 14.25 1.82 -1.80
C THR A 222 13.06 0.95 -1.44
N ALA A 223 12.03 1.52 -0.78
CA ALA A 223 10.84 0.76 -0.39
C ALA A 223 9.64 1.64 -0.03
N GLY A 224 8.41 1.15 -0.22
CA GLY A 224 7.21 1.86 0.27
C GLY A 224 7.19 1.96 1.81
N ILE A 225 7.29 0.82 2.49
CA ILE A 225 7.34 0.74 3.96
C ILE A 225 8.52 -0.13 4.38
N VAL A 226 9.34 0.35 5.31
CA VAL A 226 10.45 -0.38 5.92
C VAL A 226 10.24 -0.47 7.43
N PHE A 227 10.19 -1.69 7.95
CA PHE A 227 10.33 -1.97 9.37
C PHE A 227 11.80 -2.36 9.61
N THR A 228 12.61 -1.51 10.26
CA THR A 228 14.06 -1.74 10.42
C THR A 228 14.39 -2.70 11.56
N GLY A 229 13.47 -2.85 12.52
CA GLY A 229 13.46 -3.94 13.48
C GLY A 229 14.59 -3.97 14.50
N ALA A 230 15.06 -2.81 14.99
CA ALA A 230 15.75 -2.80 16.28
C ALA A 230 14.76 -3.07 17.44
N HIS A 231 13.45 -2.89 17.20
CA HIS A 231 12.37 -3.16 18.15
C HIS A 231 11.20 -3.91 17.50
N GLN A 232 10.26 -4.42 18.31
CA GLN A 232 9.15 -5.23 17.80
C GLN A 232 8.06 -4.38 17.12
N SER A 233 7.71 -4.72 15.88
CA SER A 233 6.60 -4.12 15.13
C SER A 233 5.38 -5.05 15.07
N ASN A 234 4.42 -4.89 15.98
CA ASN A 234 3.35 -5.87 16.15
C ASN A 234 1.97 -5.35 15.72
N GLN A 235 1.06 -6.24 15.32
CA GLN A 235 -0.36 -5.94 15.10
C GLN A 235 -0.61 -4.84 14.06
N ASN A 236 0.27 -4.71 13.08
CA ASN A 236 0.14 -3.70 12.04
C ASN A 236 -0.87 -4.12 10.98
N THR A 237 -1.55 -3.16 10.36
CA THR A 237 -2.47 -3.41 9.25
C THR A 237 -2.13 -2.51 8.06
N ILE A 238 -1.93 -3.11 6.89
CA ILE A 238 -1.71 -2.42 5.63
C ILE A 238 -2.84 -2.86 4.72
N GLU A 239 -3.78 -1.95 4.39
CA GLU A 239 -5.01 -2.32 3.68
C GLU A 239 -5.33 -1.36 2.54
N ASN A 240 -5.77 -1.92 1.40
CA ASN A 240 -6.13 -1.14 0.21
C ASN A 240 -5.02 -0.19 -0.28
N CYS A 241 -3.76 -0.51 -0.01
CA CYS A 241 -2.61 0.29 -0.43
C CYS A 241 -2.12 -0.13 -1.82
N LYS A 242 -1.53 0.80 -2.56
CA LYS A 242 -0.87 0.55 -3.85
C LYS A 242 0.63 0.79 -3.74
N PHE A 243 1.43 -0.12 -4.27
CA PHE A 243 2.88 -0.04 -4.34
C PHE A 243 3.27 -0.20 -5.82
N GLN A 244 3.65 0.88 -6.49
CA GLN A 244 3.83 0.88 -7.94
C GLN A 244 5.19 1.43 -8.35
N HIS A 245 5.85 0.76 -9.30
CA HIS A 245 7.04 1.24 -9.99
C HIS A 245 8.24 1.63 -9.11
N GLY A 246 8.27 1.18 -7.86
CA GLY A 246 9.38 1.32 -6.92
C GLY A 246 10.32 0.12 -6.96
N ASN A 247 11.19 0.00 -5.95
CA ASN A 247 12.10 -1.13 -5.81
C ASN A 247 11.46 -2.24 -4.98
N ILE A 248 11.18 -1.99 -3.70
CA ILE A 248 10.49 -2.93 -2.81
C ILE A 248 9.14 -2.35 -2.39
N GLY A 249 8.10 -3.18 -2.26
CA GLY A 249 6.81 -2.72 -1.72
C GLY A 249 6.90 -2.52 -0.21
N ILE A 250 7.01 -3.64 0.51
CA ILE A 250 7.12 -3.69 1.97
C ILE A 250 8.37 -4.48 2.36
N SER A 251 9.19 -3.93 3.24
CA SER A 251 10.42 -4.55 3.75
C SER A 251 10.33 -4.71 5.26
N PHE A 252 10.45 -5.94 5.75
CA PHE A 252 10.65 -6.23 7.16
C PHE A 252 12.11 -6.65 7.35
N GLN A 253 12.85 -5.88 8.15
CA GLN A 253 14.23 -6.14 8.49
C GLN A 253 14.28 -6.40 10.00
N ALA A 254 14.88 -7.53 10.41
CA ALA A 254 15.17 -7.86 11.79
C ALA A 254 16.63 -7.58 12.07
N HIS A 255 16.92 -6.82 13.11
CA HIS A 255 18.21 -6.95 13.76
C HIS A 255 18.07 -7.92 14.94
N GLN A 256 18.76 -9.07 14.84
CA GLN A 256 18.90 -10.04 15.93
C GLN A 256 19.35 -9.33 17.22
N PRO A 257 18.83 -9.72 18.40
CA PRO A 257 17.95 -10.87 18.70
C PRO A 257 16.45 -10.54 18.80
N VAL A 258 16.00 -9.37 18.34
CA VAL A 258 14.61 -8.93 18.53
C VAL A 258 13.71 -9.52 17.43
N SER A 259 12.49 -9.92 17.77
CA SER A 259 11.46 -10.31 16.79
C SER A 259 10.84 -9.04 16.18
N PRO A 260 11.17 -8.65 14.94
CA PRO A 260 10.86 -7.35 14.35
C PRO A 260 9.40 -7.18 13.94
N ALA A 261 8.66 -8.26 13.68
CA ALA A 261 7.26 -8.13 13.34
C ALA A 261 6.42 -9.33 13.75
N ALA A 262 5.29 -9.06 14.41
CA ALA A 262 4.32 -10.08 14.74
C ALA A 262 2.88 -9.69 14.47
N ASN A 263 2.09 -10.62 13.92
CA ASN A 263 0.67 -10.46 13.61
C ASN A 263 0.37 -9.26 12.68
N THR A 264 1.17 -9.07 11.63
CA THR A 264 0.94 -8.03 10.62
C THR A 264 -0.04 -8.52 9.56
N ASN A 265 -1.09 -7.74 9.28
CA ASN A 265 -2.08 -8.01 8.25
C ASN A 265 -1.82 -7.12 7.03
N ILE A 266 -1.80 -7.72 5.84
CA ILE A 266 -1.63 -7.04 4.56
C ILE A 266 -2.82 -7.46 3.70
N ARG A 267 -3.74 -6.55 3.42
CA ARG A 267 -5.04 -6.89 2.84
C ARG A 267 -5.38 -6.03 1.63
N ASP A 268 -5.91 -6.66 0.58
CA ASP A 268 -6.45 -5.96 -0.60
C ASP A 268 -5.46 -4.94 -1.19
N CYS A 269 -4.16 -5.22 -1.07
CA CYS A 269 -3.10 -4.33 -1.56
C CYS A 269 -2.72 -4.68 -2.99
N TRP A 270 -2.31 -3.67 -3.75
CA TRP A 270 -1.87 -3.80 -5.13
C TRP A 270 -0.36 -3.55 -5.23
N PHE A 271 0.39 -4.49 -5.79
CA PHE A 271 1.82 -4.41 -6.00
C PHE A 271 2.12 -4.53 -7.50
N GLU A 272 2.67 -3.50 -8.12
CA GLU A 272 2.85 -3.45 -9.56
C GLU A 272 4.19 -2.89 -10.01
N GLY A 273 4.85 -3.56 -10.95
CA GLY A 273 5.99 -3.00 -11.65
C GLY A 273 7.19 -2.74 -10.75
N LEU A 274 7.30 -3.41 -9.59
CA LEU A 274 8.41 -3.25 -8.67
C LEU A 274 9.70 -3.83 -9.27
N THR A 275 10.85 -3.22 -9.03
CA THR A 275 12.12 -3.72 -9.59
C THR A 275 12.74 -4.86 -8.77
N ALA A 276 12.34 -5.04 -7.52
CA ALA A 276 12.69 -6.15 -6.63
C ALA A 276 11.41 -6.77 -6.02
N GLU A 277 11.46 -7.21 -4.76
CA GLU A 277 10.38 -7.99 -4.16
C GLU A 277 9.19 -7.12 -3.70
N ALA A 278 7.97 -7.60 -3.94
CA ALA A 278 6.79 -6.88 -3.45
C ALA A 278 6.71 -6.87 -1.92
N ILE A 279 7.02 -8.02 -1.31
CA ILE A 279 7.23 -8.12 0.14
C ILE A 279 8.53 -8.85 0.43
N LYS A 280 9.42 -8.17 1.14
CA LYS A 280 10.72 -8.70 1.56
C LYS A 280 10.73 -8.89 3.07
N VAL A 281 11.12 -10.07 3.53
CA VAL A 281 11.33 -10.39 4.93
C VAL A 281 12.77 -10.84 5.12
N ASN A 282 13.55 -10.02 5.81
CA ASN A 282 14.89 -10.31 6.25
C ASN A 282 14.89 -10.46 7.78
N GLY A 283 15.02 -11.70 8.25
CA GLY A 283 15.12 -12.01 9.68
C GLY A 283 13.89 -12.67 10.30
N SER A 284 13.71 -12.56 11.62
CA SER A 284 12.67 -13.33 12.34
C SER A 284 11.31 -12.68 12.17
N ILE A 285 10.23 -13.43 12.01
CA ILE A 285 8.88 -12.87 11.96
C ILE A 285 7.90 -13.87 12.56
N LYS A 286 6.82 -13.40 13.19
CA LYS A 286 5.75 -14.27 13.69
C LYS A 286 4.35 -13.80 13.28
N GLY A 287 3.70 -14.42 12.31
CA GLY A 287 2.33 -14.07 11.93
C GLY A 287 2.31 -12.93 10.91
N ILE A 288 2.52 -13.23 9.64
CA ILE A 288 2.17 -12.30 8.55
C ILE A 288 0.98 -12.91 7.82
N HIS A 289 -0.10 -12.15 7.71
CA HIS A 289 -1.31 -12.56 7.01
C HIS A 289 -1.48 -11.67 5.78
N ILE A 290 -1.29 -12.23 4.59
CA ILE A 290 -1.50 -11.54 3.31
C ILE A 290 -2.80 -12.06 2.70
N THR A 291 -3.77 -11.19 2.47
CA THR A 291 -5.11 -11.59 2.00
C THR A 291 -5.63 -10.69 0.89
N GLY A 292 -6.17 -11.23 -0.20
CA GLY A 292 -6.83 -10.40 -1.23
C GLY A 292 -5.89 -9.50 -2.03
N CYS A 293 -4.57 -9.67 -1.88
CA CYS A 293 -3.59 -8.81 -2.55
C CYS A 293 -3.41 -9.20 -4.02
N TYR A 294 -3.09 -8.21 -4.85
CA TYR A 294 -2.83 -8.35 -6.28
C TYR A 294 -1.36 -8.01 -6.59
N PHE A 295 -0.67 -8.88 -7.31
CA PHE A 295 0.74 -8.76 -7.68
C PHE A 295 0.87 -8.80 -9.20
N GLU A 296 1.43 -7.76 -9.83
CA GLU A 296 1.62 -7.67 -11.27
C GLU A 296 3.03 -7.17 -11.60
N ASP A 297 3.71 -7.79 -12.56
CA ASP A 297 4.99 -7.29 -13.11
C ASP A 297 6.08 -6.93 -12.08
N ASN A 298 6.17 -7.69 -10.98
CA ASN A 298 7.12 -7.42 -9.91
C ASN A 298 8.44 -8.20 -10.12
N SER A 299 9.57 -7.55 -9.82
CA SER A 299 10.95 -8.03 -9.95
C SER A 299 11.43 -8.21 -11.40
N LYS A 300 11.88 -7.11 -12.02
CA LYS A 300 12.46 -7.07 -13.39
C LYS A 300 13.86 -7.67 -13.53
N SER A 301 14.38 -8.35 -12.50
CA SER A 301 15.63 -9.10 -12.69
C SER A 301 15.34 -10.25 -13.65
N SER A 302 16.19 -10.44 -14.66
CA SER A 302 15.95 -11.22 -15.88
C SER A 302 15.46 -12.66 -15.71
N ASP A 303 15.47 -13.20 -14.50
CA ASP A 303 15.24 -14.62 -14.24
C ASP A 303 14.13 -14.90 -13.21
N ILE A 304 13.63 -13.87 -12.49
CA ILE A 304 12.74 -14.11 -11.34
C ILE A 304 11.78 -12.95 -11.08
N GLN A 305 10.48 -13.19 -11.27
CA GLN A 305 9.42 -12.40 -10.65
C GLN A 305 9.07 -12.95 -9.26
N THR A 306 9.72 -12.43 -8.22
CA THR A 306 9.31 -12.72 -6.83
C THR A 306 8.24 -11.74 -6.39
N GLY A 307 7.01 -12.24 -6.21
CA GLY A 307 6.02 -11.54 -5.39
C GLY A 307 6.51 -11.43 -3.94
N PHE A 308 7.20 -12.46 -3.43
CA PHE A 308 7.63 -12.53 -2.04
C PHE A 308 9.04 -13.11 -1.90
N ALA A 309 9.85 -12.52 -1.03
CA ALA A 309 11.07 -13.15 -0.52
C ALA A 309 11.02 -13.24 1.01
N LEU A 310 11.04 -14.47 1.51
CA LEU A 310 11.13 -14.83 2.92
C LEU A 310 12.51 -15.41 3.18
N THR A 311 13.46 -14.54 3.51
CA THR A 311 14.87 -14.87 3.67
C THR A 311 15.33 -14.61 5.11
N PRO A 312 15.15 -15.56 6.04
CA PRO A 312 15.68 -15.41 7.39
C PRO A 312 17.21 -15.50 7.35
N ASP A 313 17.89 -14.53 7.97
CA ASP A 313 19.33 -14.66 8.22
C ASP A 313 19.60 -15.80 9.21
N SER A 314 20.85 -16.28 9.30
CA SER A 314 21.23 -17.36 10.22
C SER A 314 20.80 -17.08 11.67
N GLY A 315 20.02 -17.99 12.24
CA GLY A 315 19.47 -17.87 13.60
C GLY A 315 18.09 -17.21 13.69
N ASN A 316 17.56 -16.71 12.58
CA ASN A 316 16.19 -16.22 12.51
C ASN A 316 15.18 -17.32 12.14
N SER A 317 13.91 -17.12 12.54
CA SER A 317 12.79 -17.97 12.15
C SER A 317 11.62 -17.15 11.64
N ILE A 318 11.02 -17.58 10.54
CA ILE A 318 9.80 -16.96 9.99
C ILE A 318 8.64 -17.92 10.27
N ILE A 319 7.79 -17.59 11.24
CA ILE A 319 6.74 -18.49 11.70
C ILE A 319 5.38 -17.89 11.38
N GLY A 320 4.50 -18.65 10.75
CA GLY A 320 3.10 -18.28 10.58
C GLY A 320 2.89 -17.25 9.49
N VAL A 321 3.49 -17.43 8.31
CA VAL A 321 3.10 -16.65 7.14
C VAL A 321 1.90 -17.33 6.48
N SER A 322 0.79 -16.62 6.32
CA SER A 322 -0.37 -17.08 5.54
C SER A 322 -0.59 -16.18 4.34
N VAL A 323 -0.77 -16.78 3.16
CA VAL A 323 -1.19 -16.08 1.94
C VAL A 323 -2.54 -16.65 1.51
N GLU A 324 -3.58 -15.81 1.49
CA GLU A 324 -4.96 -16.23 1.25
C GLU A 324 -5.61 -15.36 0.18
N ASN A 325 -6.38 -15.95 -0.76
CA ASN A 325 -7.13 -15.19 -1.78
C ASN A 325 -6.30 -14.16 -2.58
N CYS A 326 -4.99 -14.38 -2.72
CA CYS A 326 -4.11 -13.47 -3.45
C CYS A 326 -4.06 -13.80 -4.94
N PHE A 327 -3.80 -12.78 -5.73
CA PHE A 327 -3.75 -12.81 -7.18
C PHE A 327 -2.36 -12.46 -7.68
N PHE A 328 -1.82 -13.30 -8.56
CA PHE A 328 -0.51 -13.09 -9.18
C PHE A 328 -0.68 -13.03 -10.69
N ALA A 329 -0.40 -11.89 -11.32
CA ALA A 329 -0.27 -11.71 -12.76
C ALA A 329 1.22 -11.69 -13.14
N ILE A 330 1.67 -12.68 -13.91
CA ILE A 330 3.11 -12.93 -14.20
C ILE A 330 3.37 -13.15 -15.69
N SER A 331 4.10 -12.31 -16.44
CA SER A 331 4.15 -12.45 -17.91
C SER A 331 4.40 -13.89 -18.44
N ALA A 332 3.95 -14.22 -19.65
CA ALA A 332 3.90 -15.60 -20.18
C ALA A 332 5.21 -16.43 -20.13
N ASN A 333 6.36 -15.80 -19.87
CA ASN A 333 7.67 -16.45 -19.73
C ASN A 333 8.26 -16.38 -18.31
N GLU A 334 7.49 -15.92 -17.33
CA GLU A 334 7.95 -15.70 -15.97
C GLU A 334 7.29 -16.70 -15.01
N THR A 335 7.96 -16.92 -13.87
CA THR A 335 7.43 -17.78 -12.81
C THR A 335 7.14 -16.91 -11.60
N ALA A 336 5.91 -16.99 -11.09
CA ALA A 336 5.58 -16.44 -9.78
C ALA A 336 6.36 -17.23 -8.74
N ARG A 337 7.28 -16.58 -8.03
CA ARG A 337 8.03 -17.23 -6.95
C ARG A 337 7.67 -16.64 -5.60
N ILE A 338 7.35 -17.53 -4.66
CA ILE A 338 7.49 -17.27 -3.24
C ILE A 338 8.82 -17.91 -2.84
N LEU A 339 9.87 -17.09 -2.72
CA LEU A 339 11.17 -17.58 -2.27
C LEU A 339 11.10 -17.75 -0.75
N VAL A 340 11.28 -18.98 -0.29
CA VAL A 340 11.34 -19.29 1.13
C VAL A 340 12.65 -19.98 1.44
N THR A 341 13.47 -19.38 2.28
CA THR A 341 14.69 -20.00 2.80
C THR A 341 14.60 -20.22 4.31
N GLY A 342 15.48 -21.09 4.84
CA GLY A 342 15.60 -21.34 6.28
C GLY A 342 14.41 -22.06 6.94
N GLN A 343 14.26 -21.86 8.26
CA GLN A 343 13.14 -22.43 9.04
C GLN A 343 11.92 -21.51 8.93
N THR A 344 11.07 -21.81 7.95
CA THR A 344 9.87 -21.02 7.67
C THR A 344 8.62 -21.89 7.67
N SER A 345 7.54 -21.44 8.32
CA SER A 345 6.20 -22.02 8.12
C SER A 345 5.35 -21.09 7.24
N LEU A 346 5.01 -21.61 6.06
CA LEU A 346 4.17 -20.94 5.08
C LEU A 346 2.90 -21.76 4.85
N VAL A 347 1.75 -21.10 4.92
CA VAL A 347 0.45 -21.67 4.55
C VAL A 347 -0.11 -20.83 3.40
N THR A 348 -0.47 -21.47 2.31
CA THR A 348 -1.18 -20.82 1.20
C THR A 348 -2.57 -21.42 1.07
N ARG A 349 -3.60 -20.59 0.89
CA ARG A 349 -4.99 -21.02 0.65
C ARG A 349 -5.61 -20.17 -0.45
N ASP A 350 -6.34 -20.81 -1.36
CA ASP A 350 -7.13 -20.13 -2.39
C ASP A 350 -6.36 -19.06 -3.18
N CYS A 351 -5.04 -19.21 -3.28
CA CYS A 351 -4.18 -18.31 -4.05
C CYS A 351 -4.32 -18.67 -5.52
N LYS A 352 -4.60 -17.66 -6.34
CA LYS A 352 -4.81 -17.83 -7.77
C LYS A 352 -3.62 -17.23 -8.49
N VAL A 353 -2.89 -18.07 -9.22
CA VAL A 353 -1.89 -17.60 -10.17
C VAL A 353 -2.59 -17.42 -11.50
N PHE A 354 -2.73 -16.16 -11.88
CA PHE A 354 -3.15 -15.80 -13.19
C PHE A 354 -1.91 -15.79 -14.07
N LEU A 355 -1.77 -16.80 -14.90
CA LEU A 355 -0.83 -16.71 -16.00
C LEU A 355 -1.47 -15.73 -17.01
N PRO A 356 -0.91 -14.54 -17.22
CA PRO A 356 -1.24 -13.61 -18.28
C PRO A 356 -0.75 -14.23 -19.59
N GLY A 357 -1.40 -15.32 -19.96
CA GLY A 357 -1.85 -15.48 -21.32
C GLY A 357 -3.13 -14.67 -21.51
N VAL A 358 -4.05 -14.63 -20.51
CA VAL A 358 -5.40 -14.12 -20.75
C VAL A 358 -5.55 -12.61 -20.59
N THR A 359 -5.30 -11.84 -21.66
CA THR A 359 -5.54 -10.38 -21.65
C THR A 359 -7.00 -10.09 -21.99
N LEU A 360 -7.78 -9.56 -21.04
CA LEU A 360 -9.14 -9.09 -21.31
C LEU A 360 -9.11 -7.64 -21.81
N LEU A 361 -9.57 -7.42 -23.04
CA LEU A 361 -9.75 -6.09 -23.61
C LEU A 361 -11.23 -5.72 -23.57
N GLU A 362 -11.56 -4.66 -22.83
CA GLU A 362 -12.94 -4.19 -22.65
C GLU A 362 -13.14 -2.80 -23.28
N PRO A 363 -13.18 -2.68 -24.61
CA PRO A 363 -13.38 -1.38 -25.23
C PRO A 363 -14.84 -0.92 -25.08
N GLU A 364 -15.05 0.32 -24.65
CA GLU A 364 -16.35 0.98 -24.78
C GLU A 364 -16.69 1.16 -26.27
N CYS A 365 -17.83 0.65 -26.73
CA CYS A 365 -18.30 0.83 -28.10
C CYS A 365 -19.59 1.66 -28.10
N LYS A 366 -19.64 2.72 -28.92
CA LYS A 366 -20.83 3.58 -29.00
C LYS A 366 -21.98 2.89 -29.72
N ASP A 367 -21.67 2.09 -30.72
CA ASP A 367 -22.64 1.40 -31.56
C ASP A 367 -22.06 0.08 -32.10
N GLU A 368 -22.89 -0.65 -32.84
CA GLU A 368 -22.56 -1.95 -33.44
C GLU A 368 -21.50 -1.84 -34.54
N GLU A 369 -21.44 -0.71 -35.26
CA GLU A 369 -20.43 -0.50 -36.30
C GLU A 369 -19.03 -0.34 -35.68
N GLU A 370 -18.92 0.42 -34.59
CA GLU A 370 -17.68 0.56 -33.82
C GLU A 370 -17.26 -0.78 -33.18
N LYS A 371 -18.22 -1.53 -32.63
CA LYS A 371 -17.96 -2.88 -32.07
C LYS A 371 -17.35 -3.81 -33.13
N LEU A 372 -17.96 -3.88 -34.32
CA LEU A 372 -17.48 -4.69 -35.45
C LEU A 372 -16.10 -4.23 -35.94
N LYS A 373 -15.85 -2.93 -35.98
CA LYS A 373 -14.53 -2.38 -36.34
C LYS A 373 -13.46 -2.83 -35.34
N LYS A 374 -13.72 -2.69 -34.03
CA LYS A 374 -12.77 -3.11 -32.98
C LYS A 374 -12.54 -4.62 -32.99
N LEU A 375 -13.56 -5.41 -33.31
CA LEU A 375 -13.43 -6.85 -33.45
C LEU A 375 -12.50 -7.24 -34.62
N LYS A 376 -12.63 -6.58 -35.78
CA LYS A 376 -11.72 -6.77 -36.93
C LYS A 376 -10.29 -6.32 -36.62
N ASP A 377 -10.15 -5.15 -35.99
CA ASP A 377 -8.84 -4.63 -35.58
C ASP A 377 -8.16 -5.59 -34.58
N PHE A 378 -8.92 -6.10 -33.61
CA PHE A 378 -8.49 -7.11 -32.67
C PHE A 378 -8.03 -8.39 -33.40
N GLN A 379 -8.86 -8.96 -34.28
CA GLN A 379 -8.52 -10.15 -35.03
C GLN A 379 -7.22 -9.96 -35.84
N SER A 380 -7.09 -8.84 -36.56
CA SER A 380 -5.89 -8.55 -37.36
C SER A 380 -4.64 -8.36 -36.49
N ARG A 381 -4.77 -7.69 -35.36
CA ARG A 381 -3.64 -7.37 -34.46
C ARG A 381 -3.11 -8.61 -33.75
N TYR A 382 -3.99 -9.49 -33.31
CA TYR A 382 -3.63 -10.66 -32.51
C TYR A 382 -3.41 -11.93 -33.34
N ALA A 383 -3.73 -11.92 -34.64
CA ALA A 383 -3.42 -13.01 -35.56
C ALA A 383 -1.91 -13.36 -35.61
N THR A 384 -1.02 -12.40 -35.32
CA THR A 384 0.44 -12.57 -35.32
C THR A 384 1.05 -12.74 -33.93
N ASN A 385 0.30 -12.52 -32.84
CA ASN A 385 0.79 -12.62 -31.47
C ASN A 385 0.00 -13.68 -30.68
N ARG A 386 0.15 -14.93 -31.11
CA ARG A 386 -0.66 -16.06 -30.65
C ARG A 386 -0.22 -16.69 -29.33
N ASN A 387 0.95 -16.28 -28.83
CA ASN A 387 1.50 -16.82 -27.58
C ASN A 387 0.78 -16.25 -26.33
N ASN A 388 0.01 -15.16 -26.49
CA ASN A 388 -0.83 -14.60 -25.45
C ASN A 388 -2.31 -14.79 -25.82
N ILE A 389 -3.07 -15.42 -24.94
CA ILE A 389 -4.53 -15.58 -25.04
C ILE A 389 -5.21 -14.21 -24.86
N THR A 390 -5.23 -13.37 -25.87
CA THR A 390 -6.00 -12.12 -25.75
C THR A 390 -7.47 -12.42 -26.03
N VAL A 391 -8.37 -11.90 -25.21
CA VAL A 391 -9.83 -11.98 -25.38
C VAL A 391 -10.39 -10.57 -25.41
N LEU A 392 -11.17 -10.26 -26.44
CA LEU A 392 -12.01 -9.08 -26.51
C LEU A 392 -13.35 -9.36 -25.84
N ILE A 393 -13.78 -8.48 -24.94
CA ILE A 393 -15.14 -8.46 -24.38
C ILE A 393 -15.71 -7.08 -24.72
N ALA A 394 -16.73 -7.04 -25.57
CA ALA A 394 -17.33 -5.77 -25.99
C ALA A 394 -18.84 -5.80 -25.77
N ASN A 395 -19.39 -4.69 -25.28
CA ASN A 395 -20.80 -4.38 -25.38
C ASN A 395 -20.95 -3.00 -26.04
N THR A 396 -22.19 -2.58 -26.32
CA THR A 396 -22.47 -1.25 -26.83
C THR A 396 -23.22 -0.42 -25.80
N THR A 397 -23.04 0.90 -25.83
CA THR A 397 -23.84 1.80 -24.98
C THR A 397 -25.33 1.79 -25.34
N ILE A 398 -25.65 1.44 -26.58
CA ILE A 398 -27.03 1.29 -27.07
C ILE A 398 -27.66 0.00 -26.54
N ASN A 399 -26.89 -1.07 -26.40
CA ASN A 399 -27.35 -2.36 -25.89
C ASN A 399 -26.35 -2.96 -24.88
N PRO A 400 -26.32 -2.44 -23.64
CA PRO A 400 -25.34 -2.87 -22.64
C PRO A 400 -25.59 -4.31 -22.15
N GLN A 401 -26.77 -4.86 -22.44
CA GLN A 401 -27.16 -6.23 -22.13
C GLN A 401 -26.81 -7.21 -23.26
N HIS A 402 -26.06 -6.79 -24.28
CA HIS A 402 -25.59 -7.69 -25.32
C HIS A 402 -24.07 -7.67 -25.40
N TRP A 403 -23.46 -8.78 -25.00
CA TRP A 403 -22.01 -8.92 -24.94
C TRP A 403 -21.53 -9.74 -26.14
N THR A 404 -20.43 -9.32 -26.76
CA THR A 404 -19.68 -10.11 -27.72
C THR A 404 -18.34 -10.46 -27.09
N ILE A 405 -18.01 -11.75 -27.06
CA ILE A 405 -16.67 -12.22 -26.69
C ILE A 405 -15.95 -12.75 -27.94
N ALA A 406 -14.67 -12.45 -28.06
CA ALA A 406 -13.86 -12.97 -29.16
C ALA A 406 -12.41 -13.24 -28.74
N GLY A 407 -11.80 -14.26 -29.34
CA GLY A 407 -10.42 -14.66 -29.05
C GLY A 407 -9.97 -15.80 -29.95
N PHE A 408 -8.70 -16.15 -29.90
CA PHE A 408 -8.17 -17.34 -30.58
C PHE A 408 -8.24 -18.54 -29.62
N ASN A 409 -8.73 -19.68 -30.10
CA ASN A 409 -8.77 -20.92 -29.33
C ASN A 409 -7.40 -21.62 -29.35
N ASP A 410 -7.33 -22.80 -28.72
CA ASP A 410 -6.11 -23.61 -28.63
C ASP A 410 -5.52 -24.09 -29.97
N ASP A 411 -6.31 -24.05 -31.05
CA ASP A 411 -5.94 -24.44 -32.40
C ASP A 411 -5.63 -23.23 -33.30
N ASP A 412 -5.41 -22.05 -32.69
CA ASP A 412 -5.23 -20.77 -33.38
C ASP A 412 -6.41 -20.37 -34.28
N VAL A 413 -7.62 -20.88 -34.01
CA VAL A 413 -8.84 -20.52 -34.73
C VAL A 413 -9.51 -19.36 -33.99
N PHE A 414 -9.72 -18.25 -34.71
CA PHE A 414 -10.50 -17.13 -34.20
C PHE A 414 -11.95 -17.57 -33.94
N LYS A 415 -12.42 -17.35 -32.72
CA LYS A 415 -13.78 -17.60 -32.26
C LYS A 415 -14.40 -16.28 -31.84
N GLU A 416 -15.65 -16.10 -32.23
CA GLU A 416 -16.51 -15.00 -31.82
C GLU A 416 -17.82 -15.61 -31.34
N MET A 417 -18.36 -15.08 -30.26
CA MET A 417 -19.62 -15.54 -29.69
C MET A 417 -20.40 -14.36 -29.12
N GLU A 418 -21.68 -14.29 -29.49
CA GLU A 418 -22.64 -13.43 -28.83
C GLU A 418 -23.17 -14.09 -27.56
N ILE A 419 -23.26 -13.30 -26.49
CA ILE A 419 -23.83 -13.67 -25.20
C ILE A 419 -25.08 -12.81 -25.01
N ASP A 420 -26.21 -13.37 -25.40
CA ASP A 420 -27.55 -12.77 -25.37
C ASP A 420 -28.47 -13.42 -24.32
N ASN A 421 -28.08 -14.57 -23.78
CA ASN A 421 -28.86 -15.30 -22.79
C ASN A 421 -28.66 -14.71 -21.38
N SER A 422 -29.68 -13.98 -20.91
CA SER A 422 -29.69 -13.35 -19.58
C SER A 422 -29.56 -14.34 -18.41
N GLU A 423 -29.81 -15.62 -18.63
CA GLU A 423 -29.70 -16.68 -17.61
C GLU A 423 -28.36 -17.43 -17.66
N GLY A 424 -27.50 -17.17 -18.66
CA GLY A 424 -26.21 -17.82 -18.79
C GLY A 424 -25.23 -17.40 -17.69
N GLU A 425 -24.49 -18.35 -17.13
CA GLU A 425 -23.54 -18.08 -16.04
C GLU A 425 -22.52 -16.98 -16.39
N LEU A 426 -22.00 -16.98 -17.64
CA LEU A 426 -21.10 -15.95 -18.13
C LEU A 426 -21.77 -14.58 -18.23
N PHE A 427 -23.04 -14.53 -18.66
CA PHE A 427 -23.79 -13.28 -18.72
C PHE A 427 -23.98 -12.68 -17.32
N VAL A 428 -24.38 -13.51 -16.36
CA VAL A 428 -24.55 -13.10 -14.97
C VAL A 428 -23.23 -12.58 -14.41
N GLU A 429 -22.11 -13.25 -14.70
CA GLU A 429 -20.79 -12.83 -14.23
C GLU A 429 -20.32 -11.51 -14.87
N LEU A 430 -20.51 -11.31 -16.18
CA LEU A 430 -20.15 -10.07 -16.88
C LEU A 430 -20.93 -8.84 -16.39
N ASN A 431 -22.14 -9.03 -15.86
CA ASN A 431 -22.99 -7.94 -15.34
C ASN A 431 -22.85 -7.71 -13.82
N LYS A 432 -21.99 -8.45 -13.09
CA LYS A 432 -21.75 -8.22 -11.65
C LYS A 432 -20.87 -7.00 -11.41
N GLU A 433 -21.10 -6.32 -10.29
CA GLU A 433 -20.17 -5.32 -9.73
C GLU A 433 -19.90 -5.58 -8.24
N PRO A 434 -18.64 -5.85 -7.84
CA PRO A 434 -17.47 -6.13 -8.69
C PRO A 434 -17.55 -7.53 -9.34
N ARG A 435 -16.97 -7.69 -10.53
CA ARG A 435 -16.86 -8.99 -11.22
C ARG A 435 -15.81 -9.89 -10.55
N ASP A 436 -16.07 -11.20 -10.48
CA ASP A 436 -15.01 -12.18 -10.24
C ASP A 436 -14.26 -12.41 -11.55
N ARG A 437 -13.10 -11.76 -11.69
CA ARG A 437 -12.27 -11.84 -12.91
C ARG A 437 -11.85 -13.27 -13.25
N VAL A 438 -11.68 -14.14 -12.25
CA VAL A 438 -11.24 -15.52 -12.49
C VAL A 438 -12.37 -16.33 -13.07
N LYS A 439 -13.51 -16.27 -12.40
CA LYS A 439 -14.70 -16.94 -12.90
C LYS A 439 -15.06 -16.44 -14.30
N THR A 440 -14.91 -15.13 -14.55
CA THR A 440 -15.08 -14.54 -15.88
C THR A 440 -14.14 -15.17 -16.92
N VAL A 441 -12.84 -15.26 -16.61
CA VAL A 441 -11.85 -15.85 -17.53
C VAL A 441 -12.09 -17.34 -17.73
N GLU A 442 -12.45 -18.10 -16.70
CA GLU A 442 -12.78 -19.53 -16.79
C GLU A 442 -13.96 -19.78 -17.72
N LEU A 443 -15.02 -18.99 -17.57
CA LEU A 443 -16.22 -19.09 -18.39
C LEU A 443 -15.94 -18.69 -19.84
N ILE A 444 -15.16 -17.61 -20.06
CA ILE A 444 -14.76 -17.18 -21.41
C ILE A 444 -13.88 -18.24 -22.08
N ALA A 445 -12.88 -18.76 -21.37
CA ALA A 445 -11.98 -19.78 -21.90
C ALA A 445 -12.75 -21.04 -22.32
N ALA A 446 -13.69 -21.48 -21.47
CA ALA A 446 -14.58 -22.60 -21.78
C ALA A 446 -15.44 -22.34 -23.03
N LYS A 447 -15.96 -21.12 -23.20
CA LYS A 447 -16.78 -20.74 -24.37
C LYS A 447 -15.98 -20.64 -25.66
N LEU A 448 -14.74 -20.17 -25.59
CA LEU A 448 -13.87 -20.01 -26.76
C LEU A 448 -13.08 -21.29 -27.09
N GLY A 449 -13.14 -22.33 -26.26
CA GLY A 449 -12.36 -23.55 -26.46
C GLY A 449 -10.86 -23.35 -26.20
N ILE A 450 -10.54 -22.49 -25.23
CA ILE A 450 -9.19 -22.24 -24.76
C ILE A 450 -8.94 -23.18 -23.58
N SER A 451 -7.94 -24.06 -23.68
CA SER A 451 -7.55 -24.88 -22.55
C SER A 451 -6.73 -24.05 -21.59
N LEU A 452 -7.31 -23.79 -20.41
CA LEU A 452 -6.55 -23.24 -19.30
C LEU A 452 -5.41 -24.17 -18.86
N SER A 453 -5.40 -25.45 -19.27
CA SER A 453 -4.29 -26.35 -18.98
C SER A 453 -2.97 -25.92 -19.64
N LYS A 454 -3.03 -25.31 -20.85
CA LYS A 454 -1.87 -24.70 -21.52
C LYS A 454 -1.41 -23.42 -20.83
N VAL A 455 -2.33 -22.77 -20.13
CA VAL A 455 -2.06 -21.55 -19.35
C VAL A 455 -1.46 -21.91 -18.01
N THR A 456 -1.88 -23.02 -17.38
CA THR A 456 -1.50 -23.44 -16.01
C THR A 456 -0.11 -24.06 -15.87
N GLU A 457 0.80 -23.94 -16.85
CA GLU A 457 2.16 -24.42 -16.63
C GLU A 457 2.88 -23.56 -15.58
N LYS A 458 2.91 -24.12 -14.36
CA LYS A 458 3.97 -24.03 -13.37
C LYS A 458 3.99 -22.77 -12.49
N CYS A 459 3.03 -22.67 -11.57
CA CYS A 459 3.31 -22.02 -10.29
C CYS A 459 4.20 -22.94 -9.44
N PHE A 460 5.49 -22.67 -9.37
CA PHE A 460 6.40 -23.38 -8.49
C PHE A 460 6.57 -22.64 -7.16
N VAL A 461 6.18 -23.27 -6.05
CA VAL A 461 6.72 -22.88 -4.74
C VAL A 461 8.08 -23.55 -4.60
N ARG A 462 9.17 -22.82 -4.88
CA ARG A 462 10.54 -23.29 -4.61
C ARG A 462 10.89 -22.96 -3.15
N ALA A 463 10.89 -23.98 -2.30
CA ALA A 463 11.34 -23.87 -0.91
C ALA A 463 12.79 -24.36 -0.79
N ASP A 464 13.74 -23.43 -0.80
CA ASP A 464 15.17 -23.73 -0.63
C ASP A 464 15.54 -23.69 0.87
N GLY A 465 15.22 -24.76 1.60
CA GLY A 465 15.45 -24.87 3.05
C GLY A 465 16.01 -26.23 3.50
N LYS A 466 16.77 -26.24 4.61
CA LYS A 466 17.25 -27.50 5.22
C LYS A 466 16.05 -28.36 5.67
N LYS A 467 15.86 -29.49 4.99
CA LYS A 467 15.00 -30.68 5.21
C LYS A 467 14.02 -30.78 6.41
N SER A 468 14.25 -30.22 7.59
CA SER A 468 13.86 -30.87 8.85
C SER A 468 12.37 -31.01 9.14
N ALA A 469 11.47 -30.12 8.69
CA ALA A 469 10.04 -30.23 9.06
C ALA A 469 9.21 -31.07 8.08
N ALA A 470 9.29 -30.78 6.78
CA ALA A 470 8.55 -31.51 5.74
C ALA A 470 9.10 -32.95 5.57
N VAL A 471 10.43 -33.12 5.66
CA VAL A 471 11.06 -34.45 5.58
C VAL A 471 10.79 -35.28 6.82
N HIS A 472 10.62 -34.69 8.02
CA HIS A 472 10.21 -35.48 9.19
C HIS A 472 8.78 -36.00 9.08
N LEU A 473 7.84 -35.16 8.64
CA LEU A 473 6.46 -35.60 8.44
C LEU A 473 6.36 -36.67 7.35
N TRP A 474 7.07 -36.48 6.24
CA TRP A 474 7.12 -37.42 5.12
C TRP A 474 7.83 -38.74 5.50
N ASN A 475 8.97 -38.68 6.18
CA ASN A 475 9.68 -39.88 6.62
C ASN A 475 8.91 -40.64 7.71
N ASN A 476 8.20 -39.95 8.61
CA ASN A 476 7.34 -40.59 9.61
C ASN A 476 6.13 -41.27 8.94
N TYR A 477 5.55 -40.65 7.90
CA TYR A 477 4.52 -41.26 7.08
C TYR A 477 5.02 -42.53 6.36
N LEU A 478 6.18 -42.45 5.70
CA LEU A 478 6.78 -43.61 5.00
C LEU A 478 7.19 -44.73 5.97
N SER A 479 7.75 -44.39 7.14
CA SER A 479 8.11 -45.37 8.16
C SER A 479 6.91 -45.97 8.91
N SER A 480 5.74 -45.34 8.83
CA SER A 480 4.45 -45.94 9.24
C SER A 480 3.85 -46.88 8.19
N GLY A 481 4.55 -47.11 7.08
CA GLY A 481 4.16 -48.03 6.01
C GLY A 481 3.34 -47.40 4.88
N GLY A 482 3.06 -46.09 4.91
CA GLY A 482 2.46 -45.35 3.79
C GLY A 482 1.10 -45.85 3.27
N ASN A 483 0.44 -46.75 4.00
CA ASN A 483 -0.75 -47.49 3.55
C ASN A 483 -2.08 -46.75 3.80
N VAL A 484 -2.04 -45.53 4.31
CA VAL A 484 -3.22 -44.68 4.53
C VAL A 484 -3.01 -43.34 3.85
N PRO A 485 -4.02 -42.68 3.30
CA PRO A 485 -3.86 -41.35 2.73
C PRO A 485 -3.19 -40.38 3.72
N LEU A 486 -2.29 -39.52 3.24
CA LEU A 486 -1.53 -38.58 4.07
C LEU A 486 -2.45 -37.70 4.93
N SER A 487 -3.62 -37.33 4.41
CA SER A 487 -4.67 -36.63 5.16
C SER A 487 -5.12 -37.42 6.39
N THR A 488 -5.41 -38.72 6.25
CA THR A 488 -5.81 -39.59 7.36
C THR A 488 -4.67 -39.80 8.37
N TYR A 489 -3.42 -39.83 7.92
CA TYR A 489 -2.25 -39.91 8.80
C TYR A 489 -2.10 -38.64 9.66
N LEU A 490 -2.23 -37.47 9.05
CA LEU A 490 -2.14 -36.18 9.74
C LEU A 490 -3.27 -36.02 10.77
N GLU A 491 -4.52 -36.36 10.42
CA GLU A 491 -5.64 -36.34 11.37
C GLU A 491 -5.39 -37.20 12.61
N ARG A 492 -4.80 -38.40 12.44
CA ARG A 492 -4.45 -39.30 13.56
C ARG A 492 -3.35 -38.69 14.42
N LEU A 493 -2.33 -38.09 13.81
CA LEU A 493 -1.23 -37.44 14.51
C LEU A 493 -1.73 -36.28 15.40
N TYR A 494 -2.63 -35.44 14.88
CA TYR A 494 -3.20 -34.30 15.60
C TYR A 494 -4.15 -34.73 16.73
N LYS A 495 -4.99 -35.75 16.49
CA LYS A 495 -5.85 -36.33 17.55
C LYS A 495 -5.04 -36.93 18.70
N THR A 496 -3.90 -37.56 18.41
CA THR A 496 -3.05 -38.19 19.43
C THR A 496 -2.33 -37.15 20.30
N ASN A 497 -2.07 -35.96 19.76
CA ASN A 497 -1.42 -34.85 20.47
C ASN A 497 -2.40 -33.87 21.15
N GLY A 498 -3.70 -34.20 21.21
CA GLY A 498 -4.71 -33.36 21.86
C GLY A 498 -4.98 -32.03 21.16
N GLN A 499 -4.64 -31.90 19.87
CA GLN A 499 -4.89 -30.71 19.07
C GLN A 499 -6.14 -30.91 18.20
N GLN A 500 -7.00 -29.89 18.15
CA GLN A 500 -8.18 -29.86 17.28
C GLN A 500 -7.72 -29.85 15.80
N PRO A 501 -8.37 -30.61 14.89
CA PRO A 501 -7.99 -30.62 13.49
C PRO A 501 -8.26 -29.26 12.87
N VAL A 502 -7.19 -28.60 12.40
CA VAL A 502 -7.29 -27.41 11.55
C VAL A 502 -7.65 -27.90 10.15
N SER A 503 -8.68 -27.33 9.51
CA SER A 503 -8.96 -27.64 8.10
C SER A 503 -7.77 -27.23 7.24
N TYR A 504 -7.20 -28.19 6.53
CA TYR A 504 -6.14 -27.97 5.55
C TYR A 504 -6.61 -28.49 4.20
N SER A 505 -6.33 -27.72 3.15
CA SER A 505 -6.41 -28.20 1.77
C SER A 505 -5.02 -28.72 1.43
N VAL A 506 -4.84 -30.04 1.32
CA VAL A 506 -3.59 -30.58 0.77
C VAL A 506 -3.71 -30.56 -0.74
N PHE A 507 -2.87 -29.77 -1.41
CA PHE A 507 -2.66 -29.95 -2.85
C PHE A 507 -1.84 -31.22 -3.06
N VAL A 508 -2.52 -32.34 -3.30
CA VAL A 508 -1.86 -33.59 -3.69
C VAL A 508 -1.78 -33.60 -5.21
N GLY A 509 -0.62 -33.23 -5.75
CA GLY A 509 -0.28 -33.46 -7.15
C GLY A 509 0.53 -34.76 -7.30
N SER A 510 0.26 -35.54 -8.34
CA SER A 510 1.20 -36.57 -8.80
C SER A 510 2.29 -35.90 -9.63
N GLY A 511 3.53 -35.96 -9.17
CA GLY A 511 4.67 -35.34 -9.84
C GLY A 511 5.98 -36.02 -9.54
N ASN A 512 6.93 -35.92 -10.48
CA ASN A 512 8.29 -36.42 -10.29
C ASN A 512 9.13 -35.34 -9.62
N VAL A 513 9.82 -35.73 -8.56
CA VAL A 513 10.86 -34.92 -7.92
C VAL A 513 12.18 -35.31 -8.58
N THR A 514 12.72 -34.45 -9.42
CA THR A 514 14.04 -34.66 -10.03
C THR A 514 15.08 -33.80 -9.31
N GLY A 515 16.16 -34.43 -8.88
CA GLY A 515 17.31 -33.76 -8.25
C GLY A 515 18.49 -33.73 -9.20
N ASP A 516 19.19 -32.61 -9.31
CA ASP A 516 20.50 -32.56 -9.96
C ASP A 516 21.64 -32.90 -8.98
N GLU A 517 22.84 -33.12 -9.50
CA GLU A 517 24.03 -33.47 -8.71
C GLU A 517 24.49 -32.34 -7.76
N LYS A 518 23.91 -31.14 -7.88
CA LYS A 518 24.16 -29.99 -7.00
C LYS A 518 23.15 -29.90 -5.86
N GLY A 519 22.18 -30.82 -5.81
CA GLY A 519 21.14 -30.84 -4.79
C GLY A 519 20.02 -29.84 -5.05
N GLU A 520 19.86 -29.37 -6.29
CA GLU A 520 18.68 -28.63 -6.71
C GLU A 520 17.55 -29.60 -7.04
N TRP A 521 16.38 -29.40 -6.44
CA TRP A 521 15.22 -30.28 -6.61
C TRP A 521 14.08 -29.53 -7.31
N HIS A 522 13.57 -30.13 -8.38
CA HIS A 522 12.43 -29.64 -9.14
C HIS A 522 11.21 -30.51 -8.84
N PHE A 523 10.05 -29.90 -8.58
CA PHE A 523 8.78 -30.60 -8.50
C PHE A 523 7.97 -30.33 -9.76
N GLU A 524 7.82 -31.32 -10.64
CA GLU A 524 6.90 -31.24 -11.79
C GLU A 524 5.69 -32.14 -11.56
N GLY A 525 4.51 -31.57 -11.38
CA GLY A 525 3.27 -32.33 -11.22
C GLY A 525 2.01 -31.55 -11.57
N SER A 526 0.94 -32.26 -11.94
CA SER A 526 -0.39 -31.71 -12.19
C SER A 526 -1.18 -31.62 -10.88
N VAL A 527 -1.89 -30.51 -10.67
CA VAL A 527 -2.73 -30.27 -9.50
C VAL A 527 -4.18 -30.61 -9.87
N SER A 528 -4.81 -31.51 -9.12
CA SER A 528 -6.25 -31.76 -9.24
C SER A 528 -6.95 -31.40 -7.93
N HIS A 529 -8.10 -30.75 -8.03
CA HIS A 529 -8.97 -30.48 -6.88
C HIS A 529 -9.64 -31.79 -6.45
N GLY A 530 -9.25 -32.32 -5.29
CA GLY A 530 -10.04 -33.31 -4.57
C GLY A 530 -10.93 -32.60 -3.55
N ASN A 531 -12.25 -32.65 -3.73
CA ASN A 531 -13.17 -32.28 -2.66
C ASN A 531 -13.05 -33.32 -1.54
N SER A 532 -12.69 -32.85 -0.33
CA SER A 532 -12.82 -33.61 0.91
C SER A 532 -13.63 -32.82 1.92
#